data_AF-A0A356INN4-F1
#
_entry.id   AF-A0A356INN4-F1
#
_cell.length_a   1.000
_cell.length_b   1.000
_cell.length_c   1.000
_cell.angle_alpha   90.00
_cell.angle_beta   90.00
_cell.angle_gamma   90.00
#
_symmetry.space_group_name_H-M   'P 1'
#
loop_
_entity.id
_entity.type
_entity.pdbx_description
1 polymer ?
#
loop_
_entity_poly.entity_id
_entity_poly.type
_entity_poly.pdbx_seq_one_letter_code
_entity_poly.pdbx_strand_id
1 'polypeptide(L)'
;RQAAALSRVEGGVALGWLGNHWPGLVGEIKRLLPDLEALDEHMTGVEMLERAIALAKTHQALLTHPVLGSLPKGLAGKQGILAALQRAQARAPWSINKRYISPGYESIPAGGESNIKSSRLPSASRPEEDDIEICADQRAGIPYPEWNMWTEQFLKNHVAVLERKIKTTQRTAKPVSVELRRWFEEHTHRVMKNRLEDGSDLDIEQYIHYRVNLLTGMQTDGRLFRDLQPAFRDVTTALLLDGSASLSAGGGDVFKLELACADGLCNAMALAKERHGLFVFSGKTRHRVDITCLRDFKDAYSVAPGELGLKTGGYTRLGAPLRHLTNRLLEQKSERRLLIIIGDGLISDEGYEGRYAWADSAHAVAEAEEAGVSTFYIGVGQTKVDPLPDVFGPRRSTRIRNIEALPGVLARVHRELVAA
;
A
#
# COMPACT_ATOMS: atom_id res chain seq x y z
N ARG A 1 2.26 21.55 27.00
CA ARG A 1 1.12 21.30 27.91
C ARG A 1 0.09 20.34 27.29
N GLN A 2 -0.48 20.62 26.12
CA GLN A 2 -1.41 19.69 25.44
C GLN A 2 -0.78 18.31 25.15
N ALA A 3 0.46 18.27 24.61
CA ALA A 3 1.18 17.01 24.41
C ALA A 3 1.40 16.23 25.73
N ALA A 4 1.79 16.93 26.80
CA ALA A 4 1.94 16.34 28.13
C ALA A 4 0.61 15.81 28.71
N ALA A 5 -0.50 16.50 28.43
CA ALA A 5 -1.83 16.05 28.81
C ALA A 5 -2.24 14.79 28.03
N LEU A 6 -1.93 14.74 26.73
CA LEU A 6 -2.21 13.57 25.89
C LEU A 6 -1.40 12.35 26.33
N SER A 7 -0.08 12.50 26.55
CA SER A 7 0.76 11.40 27.06
C SER A 7 0.27 10.85 28.41
N ARG A 8 -0.33 11.71 29.25
CA ARG A 8 -0.92 11.27 30.53
C ARG A 8 -2.22 10.50 30.33
N VAL A 9 -3.07 10.91 29.38
CA VAL A 9 -4.32 10.20 29.07
C VAL A 9 -4.01 8.85 28.40
N GLU A 10 -3.11 8.81 27.42
CA GLU A 10 -2.64 7.57 26.79
C GLU A 10 -2.01 6.62 27.82
N GLY A 11 -1.18 7.16 28.73
CA GLY A 11 -0.61 6.40 29.84
C GLY A 11 -1.67 5.78 30.75
N GLY A 12 -2.76 6.49 31.04
CA GLY A 12 -3.86 5.97 31.84
C GLY A 12 -4.60 4.82 31.15
N VAL A 13 -4.83 4.94 29.84
CA VAL A 13 -5.45 3.86 29.03
C VAL A 13 -4.53 2.64 28.97
N ALA A 14 -3.22 2.85 28.76
CA ALA A 14 -2.22 1.79 28.78
C ALA A 14 -2.16 1.08 30.14
N LEU A 15 -2.29 1.82 31.25
CA LEU A 15 -2.36 1.25 32.59
C LEU A 15 -3.63 0.40 32.80
N GLY A 16 -4.76 0.81 32.22
CA GLY A 16 -6.00 0.01 32.22
C GLY A 16 -5.84 -1.29 31.46
N TRP A 17 -5.27 -1.23 30.25
CA TRP A 17 -4.95 -2.40 29.44
C TRP A 17 -4.00 -3.37 30.18
N LEU A 18 -2.94 -2.83 30.80
CA LEU A 18 -2.01 -3.59 31.63
C LEU A 18 -2.69 -4.24 32.84
N GLY A 19 -3.66 -3.57 33.46
CA GLY A 19 -4.43 -4.15 34.57
C GLY A 19 -5.25 -5.37 34.16
N ASN A 20 -5.86 -5.33 32.98
CA ASN A 20 -6.70 -6.43 32.48
C ASN A 20 -5.88 -7.61 31.97
N HIS A 21 -4.71 -7.34 31.36
CA HIS A 21 -3.88 -8.38 30.80
C HIS A 21 -2.89 -8.90 31.84
N TRP A 22 -2.11 -8.01 32.46
CA TRP A 22 -0.91 -8.33 33.24
C TRP A 22 -0.94 -7.64 34.63
N PRO A 23 -1.84 -8.05 35.54
CA PRO A 23 -2.11 -7.35 36.80
C PRO A 23 -0.90 -7.23 37.72
N GLY A 24 0.09 -8.13 37.61
CA GLY A 24 1.33 -8.10 38.39
C GLY A 24 2.20 -6.86 38.16
N LEU A 25 2.11 -6.22 36.99
CA LEU A 25 2.91 -5.02 36.66
C LEU A 25 2.29 -3.70 37.14
N VAL A 26 1.00 -3.70 37.49
CA VAL A 26 0.28 -2.49 37.89
C VAL A 26 0.87 -1.87 39.15
N GLY A 27 1.31 -2.70 40.10
CA GLY A 27 1.91 -2.24 41.35
C GLY A 27 3.25 -1.52 41.14
N GLU A 28 4.05 -1.96 40.18
CA GLU A 28 5.33 -1.33 39.84
C GLU A 28 5.12 -0.01 39.12
N ILE A 29 4.17 0.05 38.18
CA ILE A 29 3.83 1.28 37.46
C ILE A 29 3.22 2.32 38.39
N LYS A 30 2.33 1.94 39.32
CA LYS A 30 1.80 2.86 40.35
C LYS A 30 2.88 3.37 41.30
N ARG A 31 3.95 2.61 41.53
CA ARG A 31 5.09 3.08 42.33
C ARG A 31 5.90 4.15 41.59
N LEU A 32 6.07 4.00 40.28
CA LEU A 32 6.77 4.96 39.42
C LEU A 32 5.90 6.20 39.12
N LEU A 33 4.60 6.01 38.99
CA LEU A 33 3.62 7.02 38.56
C LEU A 33 2.38 6.97 39.49
N PRO A 34 2.48 7.51 40.71
CA PRO A 34 1.38 7.44 41.70
C PRO A 34 0.14 8.22 41.26
N ASP A 35 0.33 9.30 40.50
CA ASP A 35 -0.74 10.19 40.07
C ASP A 35 -1.42 9.75 38.75
N LEU A 36 -1.05 8.59 38.20
CA LEU A 36 -1.60 8.06 36.96
C LEU A 36 -2.84 7.20 37.25
N GLU A 37 -4.01 7.71 36.86
CA GLU A 37 -5.27 6.98 36.95
C GLU A 37 -5.38 5.96 35.81
N ALA A 38 -5.82 4.74 36.13
CA ALA A 38 -6.15 3.74 35.11
C ALA A 38 -7.47 4.14 34.42
N LEU A 39 -7.44 4.18 33.08
CA LEU A 39 -8.59 4.49 32.23
C LEU A 39 -9.04 3.24 31.47
N ASP A 40 -10.22 3.30 30.86
CA ASP A 40 -10.75 2.20 30.05
C ASP A 40 -9.81 1.86 28.88
N GLU A 41 -9.49 0.59 28.70
CA GLU A 41 -8.63 0.08 27.62
C GLU A 41 -9.25 0.24 26.23
N HIS A 42 -10.58 0.35 26.15
CA HIS A 42 -11.32 0.52 24.91
C HIS A 42 -11.64 1.97 24.56
N MET A 43 -11.11 2.94 25.34
CA MET A 43 -11.32 4.36 25.08
C MET A 43 -10.88 4.73 23.67
N THR A 44 -11.73 5.45 22.94
CA THR A 44 -11.44 5.82 21.55
C THR A 44 -10.45 6.98 21.49
N GLY A 45 -9.71 7.09 20.38
CA GLY A 45 -8.75 8.20 20.20
C GLY A 45 -9.40 9.60 20.26
N VAL A 46 -10.68 9.72 19.89
CA VAL A 46 -11.42 10.99 19.99
C VAL A 46 -11.66 11.35 21.46
N GLU A 47 -12.11 10.40 22.27
CA GLU A 47 -12.34 10.59 23.71
C GLU A 47 -11.02 10.89 24.45
N MET A 48 -9.93 10.22 24.07
CA MET A 48 -8.60 10.51 24.62
C MET A 48 -8.18 11.96 24.33
N LEU A 49 -8.40 12.45 23.11
CA LEU A 49 -8.08 13.83 22.73
C LEU A 49 -8.95 14.86 23.47
N GLU A 50 -10.25 14.63 23.59
CA GLU A 50 -11.16 15.51 24.33
C GLU A 50 -10.75 15.62 25.80
N ARG A 51 -10.44 14.48 26.43
CA ARG A 51 -9.99 14.42 27.82
C ARG A 51 -8.62 15.08 28.00
N ALA A 52 -7.71 14.90 27.04
CA ALA A 52 -6.41 15.59 27.04
C ALA A 52 -6.57 17.10 26.89
N ILE A 53 -7.51 17.59 26.07
CA ILE A 53 -7.80 19.02 25.93
C ILE A 53 -8.39 19.57 27.23
N ALA A 54 -9.33 18.86 27.88
CA ALA A 54 -9.88 19.25 29.16
C ALA A 54 -8.79 19.33 30.25
N LEU A 55 -7.91 18.33 30.30
CA LEU A 55 -6.81 18.24 31.25
C LEU A 55 -5.70 19.28 30.97
N ALA A 56 -5.49 19.67 29.71
CA ALA A 56 -4.58 20.76 29.37
C ALA A 56 -5.09 22.13 29.84
N LYS A 57 -6.42 22.31 29.91
CA LYS A 57 -7.07 23.53 30.40
C LYS A 57 -6.99 23.66 31.92
N THR A 58 -6.88 22.56 32.67
CA THR A 58 -6.68 22.64 34.13
C THR A 58 -5.27 23.17 34.44
N HIS A 59 -5.12 23.92 35.54
CA HIS A 59 -3.82 24.46 35.99
C HIS A 59 -2.96 23.44 36.75
N GLN A 60 -3.31 22.16 36.73
CA GLN A 60 -2.53 21.10 37.39
C GLN A 60 -1.14 20.94 36.76
N ALA A 61 -0.15 20.60 37.58
CA ALA A 61 1.19 20.29 37.08
C ALA A 61 1.16 18.97 36.31
N LEU A 62 1.53 19.02 35.03
CA LEU A 62 1.59 17.85 34.15
C LEU A 62 3.03 17.35 34.10
N LEU A 63 3.37 16.47 35.03
CA LEU A 63 4.65 15.76 35.02
C LEU A 63 4.59 14.63 33.98
N THR A 64 5.43 14.72 32.95
CA THR A 64 5.64 13.65 31.96
C THR A 64 6.83 12.81 32.39
N HIS A 65 6.60 11.54 32.70
CA HIS A 65 7.65 10.60 33.06
C HIS A 65 8.15 9.83 31.81
N PRO A 66 9.45 9.51 31.69
CA PRO A 66 10.00 8.82 30.51
C PRO A 66 9.32 7.48 30.19
N VAL A 67 8.78 6.80 31.20
CA VAL A 67 8.04 5.53 31.06
C VAL A 67 6.76 5.68 30.22
N LEU A 68 6.17 6.88 30.15
CA LEU A 68 5.02 7.15 29.29
C LEU A 68 5.41 7.29 27.81
N GLY A 69 6.71 7.24 27.50
CA GLY A 69 7.24 7.48 26.17
C GLY A 69 7.16 8.95 25.76
N SER A 70 7.71 9.25 24.59
CA SER A 70 7.51 10.52 23.91
C SER A 70 6.55 10.31 22.75
N LEU A 71 5.52 11.15 22.65
CA LEU A 71 4.69 11.19 21.44
C LEU A 71 5.58 11.38 20.20
N PRO A 72 5.36 10.62 19.11
CA PRO A 72 6.08 10.86 17.88
C PRO A 72 5.87 12.32 17.51
N LYS A 73 6.96 13.01 17.15
CA LYS A 73 6.87 14.32 16.52
C LYS A 73 6.37 14.09 15.10
N GLY A 74 5.09 13.72 14.98
CA GLY A 74 4.36 14.02 13.76
C GLY A 74 4.61 15.49 13.47
N LEU A 75 4.81 15.85 12.20
CA LEU A 75 4.78 17.22 11.75
C LEU A 75 3.42 17.83 12.15
N ALA A 76 3.30 18.24 13.41
CA ALA A 76 2.34 19.19 13.87
C ALA A 76 2.53 20.34 12.90
N GLY A 77 1.50 20.60 12.08
CA GLY A 77 1.54 21.73 11.17
C GLY A 77 1.83 22.95 12.02
N LYS A 78 3.09 23.40 12.05
CA LYS A 78 3.47 24.63 12.71
C LYS A 78 2.71 25.71 11.96
N GLN A 79 1.60 26.16 12.55
CA GLN A 79 0.89 27.35 12.13
C GLN A 79 1.77 28.55 12.49
N GLY A 80 2.82 28.76 11.70
CA GLY A 80 3.70 29.91 11.79
C GLY A 80 3.75 30.57 10.42
N ILE A 81 3.69 31.90 10.41
CA ILE A 81 3.76 32.74 9.22
C ILE A 81 5.04 32.44 8.41
N LEU A 82 6.14 32.07 9.08
CA LEU A 82 7.39 31.60 8.48
C LEU A 82 7.24 30.27 7.70
N ALA A 83 6.45 29.31 8.19
CA ALA A 83 6.18 28.06 7.48
C ALA A 83 5.18 28.25 6.32
N ALA A 84 4.32 29.27 6.41
CA ALA A 84 3.50 29.71 5.28
C ALA A 84 4.34 30.40 4.19
N LEU A 85 5.36 31.18 4.58
CA LEU A 85 6.37 31.76 3.70
C LEU A 85 7.26 30.69 3.04
N GLN A 86 7.69 29.67 3.79
CA GLN A 86 8.40 28.52 3.22
C GLN A 86 7.50 27.70 2.29
N ARG A 87 6.19 27.52 2.60
CA ARG A 87 5.22 26.94 1.65
C ARG A 87 4.96 27.81 0.42
N ALA A 88 5.13 29.13 0.51
CA ALA A 88 5.02 30.04 -0.63
C ALA A 88 6.28 30.02 -1.51
N GLN A 89 7.45 29.74 -0.92
CA GLN A 89 8.72 29.56 -1.64
C GLN A 89 8.90 28.13 -2.18
N ALA A 90 8.34 27.12 -1.52
CA ALA A 90 8.42 25.70 -1.89
C ALA A 90 7.19 25.21 -2.69
N ARG A 91 6.47 26.09 -3.41
CA ARG A 91 5.35 25.69 -4.27
C ARG A 91 5.61 26.03 -5.74
N ALA A 92 5.76 24.95 -6.51
CA ALA A 92 5.60 24.78 -7.95
C ALA A 92 6.52 25.63 -8.87
N PRO A 93 7.38 25.01 -9.70
CA PRO A 93 8.22 25.72 -10.68
C PRO A 93 7.45 26.38 -11.85
N TRP A 94 6.14 26.60 -11.73
CA TRP A 94 5.29 27.13 -12.80
C TRP A 94 4.20 28.11 -12.33
N SER A 95 4.40 28.83 -11.22
CA SER A 95 3.61 30.04 -10.96
C SER A 95 4.13 31.21 -11.81
N ILE A 96 3.22 31.76 -12.60
CA ILE A 96 3.33 32.94 -13.47
C ILE A 96 3.83 34.15 -12.66
N ASN A 97 5.14 34.34 -12.60
CA ASN A 97 5.75 35.66 -12.56
C ASN A 97 7.10 35.57 -13.25
N LYS A 98 7.12 36.10 -14.48
CA LYS A 98 8.26 36.15 -15.40
C LYS A 98 9.51 36.67 -14.69
N ARG A 99 10.48 35.79 -14.41
CA ARG A 99 11.89 36.17 -14.60
C ARG A 99 12.23 35.82 -16.05
N TYR A 100 12.41 36.88 -16.83
CA TYR A 100 12.84 36.84 -18.22
C TYR A 100 14.10 35.97 -18.33
N ILE A 101 13.97 34.81 -18.96
CA ILE A 101 15.10 34.03 -19.49
C ILE A 101 14.81 33.89 -20.99
N SER A 102 15.79 34.30 -21.79
CA SER A 102 15.74 34.45 -23.25
C SER A 102 15.21 33.20 -23.98
N PRO A 103 14.52 33.35 -25.12
CA PRO A 103 13.95 32.22 -25.84
C PRO A 103 15.03 31.53 -26.68
N GLY A 104 15.48 30.37 -26.21
CA GLY A 104 16.32 29.44 -26.97
C GLY A 104 15.71 28.05 -26.88
N TYR A 105 15.29 27.52 -28.02
CA TYR A 105 14.69 26.21 -28.20
C TYR A 105 15.61 25.09 -27.69
N GLU A 106 15.11 24.19 -26.84
CA GLU A 106 15.73 22.87 -26.64
C GLU A 106 14.64 21.78 -26.59
N SER A 107 14.29 21.29 -27.78
CA SER A 107 13.91 19.90 -27.98
C SER A 107 15.17 19.04 -27.86
N ILE A 108 15.20 18.07 -26.95
CA ILE A 108 16.26 17.06 -26.93
C ILE A 108 15.88 15.97 -27.95
N PRO A 109 16.68 15.72 -29.00
CA PRO A 109 16.46 14.60 -29.90
C PRO A 109 17.01 13.32 -29.25
N ALA A 110 16.29 12.21 -29.47
CA ALA A 110 16.76 10.89 -29.11
C ALA A 110 17.79 10.40 -30.14
N GLY A 111 18.98 10.02 -29.66
CA GLY A 111 19.99 9.30 -30.44
C GLY A 111 21.11 10.18 -31.00
N GLY A 112 22.36 9.77 -30.73
CA GLY A 112 23.56 10.29 -31.41
C GLY A 112 24.55 10.99 -30.48
N GLU A 113 25.73 10.39 -30.37
CA GLU A 113 26.91 10.88 -29.68
C GLU A 113 27.21 12.35 -30.07
N SER A 114 27.10 13.27 -29.11
CA SER A 114 27.69 14.60 -29.26
C SER A 114 28.06 15.21 -27.90
N ASN A 115 29.25 15.77 -27.91
CA ASN A 115 30.09 16.13 -26.78
C ASN A 115 29.72 17.51 -26.21
N ILE A 116 28.53 17.65 -25.61
CA ILE A 116 28.07 18.92 -25.02
C ILE A 116 28.29 18.89 -23.50
N LYS A 117 29.39 19.52 -23.05
CA LYS A 117 29.62 19.83 -21.63
C LYS A 117 28.71 20.98 -21.18
N SER A 118 27.50 20.67 -20.72
CA SER A 118 26.71 21.63 -19.93
C SER A 118 27.13 21.54 -18.45
N SER A 119 27.75 22.61 -17.92
CA SER A 119 28.22 22.66 -16.52
C SER A 119 27.13 23.05 -15.51
N ARG A 120 25.85 22.98 -15.88
CA ARG A 120 24.72 23.32 -15.02
C ARG A 120 23.53 22.38 -15.21
N LEU A 121 23.81 21.08 -15.15
CA LEU A 121 22.83 20.15 -14.58
C LEU A 121 22.95 20.30 -13.05
N PRO A 122 21.85 20.50 -12.29
CA PRO A 122 21.93 20.35 -10.86
C PRO A 122 22.44 18.93 -10.57
N SER A 123 23.43 18.81 -9.69
CA SER A 123 23.90 17.50 -9.24
C SER A 123 22.72 16.71 -8.67
N ALA A 124 22.67 15.39 -8.91
CA ALA A 124 21.71 14.53 -8.25
C ALA A 124 21.77 14.80 -6.74
N SER A 125 20.66 15.21 -6.14
CA SER A 125 20.58 15.49 -4.71
C SER A 125 20.99 14.22 -3.96
N ARG A 126 22.05 14.34 -3.15
CA ARG A 126 22.49 13.25 -2.27
C ARG A 126 21.51 13.19 -1.11
N PRO A 127 20.93 12.02 -0.78
CA PRO A 127 19.99 11.89 0.35
C PRO A 127 20.55 12.35 1.70
N GLU A 128 21.88 12.45 1.81
CA GLU A 128 22.63 12.89 2.98
C GLU A 128 22.69 14.41 3.14
N GLU A 129 22.35 15.20 2.11
CA GLU A 129 22.56 16.66 2.09
C GLU A 129 21.29 17.51 2.34
N ASP A 130 20.10 16.91 2.56
CA ASP A 130 18.85 17.65 2.85
C ASP A 130 18.33 17.46 4.30
N ASP A 131 18.20 18.61 5.00
CA ASP A 131 17.36 19.01 6.14
C ASP A 131 17.22 18.20 7.46
N ILE A 132 17.14 19.00 8.54
CA ILE A 132 16.88 18.75 9.98
C ILE A 132 16.51 17.30 10.32
N GLU A 133 17.43 16.59 10.98
CA GLU A 133 17.29 15.20 11.40
C GLU A 133 16.08 14.98 12.34
N ILE A 134 14.91 14.67 11.78
CA ILE A 134 13.87 13.94 12.51
C ILE A 134 14.37 12.50 12.63
N CYS A 135 14.91 12.15 13.81
CA CYS A 135 15.30 10.78 14.17
C CYS A 135 14.18 9.80 13.81
N ALA A 136 14.54 8.61 13.32
CA ALA A 136 13.59 7.57 12.91
C ALA A 136 12.55 7.28 14.00
N ASP A 137 12.97 7.27 15.26
CA ASP A 137 12.13 7.01 16.45
C ASP A 137 11.06 8.08 16.72
N GLN A 138 11.17 9.25 16.10
CA GLN A 138 10.22 10.36 16.26
C GLN A 138 9.16 10.40 15.14
N ARG A 139 9.29 9.58 14.10
CA ARG A 139 8.38 9.56 12.95
C ARG A 139 7.16 8.71 13.25
N ALA A 140 6.00 9.15 12.77
CA ALA A 140 4.79 8.33 12.82
C ALA A 140 4.77 7.38 11.62
N GLY A 141 4.77 6.07 11.87
CA GLY A 141 4.71 5.04 10.84
C GLY A 141 5.74 3.93 11.04
N ILE A 142 5.64 2.89 10.23
CA ILE A 142 6.57 1.77 10.22
C ILE A 142 7.81 2.20 9.41
N PRO A 143 9.03 2.10 9.97
CA PRO A 143 10.25 2.43 9.25
C PRO A 143 10.57 1.34 8.22
N TYR A 144 10.91 1.76 7.00
CA TYR A 144 11.36 0.92 5.90
C TYR A 144 12.74 1.36 5.41
N PRO A 145 13.56 0.40 4.95
CA PRO A 145 14.82 0.72 4.30
C PRO A 145 14.59 1.26 2.88
N GLU A 146 15.54 2.07 2.42
CA GLU A 146 15.63 2.53 1.04
C GLU A 146 16.97 2.08 0.43
N TRP A 147 16.95 1.58 -0.79
CA TRP A 147 18.15 1.12 -1.48
C TRP A 147 18.94 2.31 -2.01
N ASN A 148 20.22 2.39 -1.62
CA ASN A 148 21.12 3.38 -2.15
C ASN A 148 21.88 2.82 -3.36
N MET A 149 21.58 3.34 -4.56
CA MET A 149 22.24 2.94 -5.80
C MET A 149 23.77 3.14 -5.76
N TRP A 150 24.28 4.19 -5.11
CA TRP A 150 25.70 4.52 -5.18
C TRP A 150 26.55 3.68 -4.23
N THR A 151 26.01 3.35 -3.05
CA THR A 151 26.72 2.55 -2.06
C THR A 151 26.37 1.08 -2.11
N GLU A 152 25.36 0.70 -2.90
CA GLU A 152 24.79 -0.66 -2.98
C GLU A 152 24.43 -1.20 -1.59
N GLN A 153 23.90 -0.33 -0.74
CA GLN A 153 23.53 -0.64 0.63
C GLN A 153 22.18 -0.01 0.99
N PHE A 154 21.49 -0.64 1.93
CA PHE A 154 20.25 -0.10 2.46
C PHE A 154 20.50 1.04 3.45
N LEU A 155 19.83 2.17 3.20
CA LEU A 155 19.60 3.21 4.19
C LEU A 155 18.56 2.71 5.18
N LYS A 156 19.02 2.25 6.34
CA LYS A 156 18.14 1.68 7.38
C LYS A 156 17.19 2.74 7.94
N ASN A 157 15.92 2.38 8.12
CA ASN A 157 14.87 3.24 8.68
C ASN A 157 14.74 4.60 7.98
N HIS A 158 15.05 4.67 6.68
CA HIS A 158 15.12 5.93 5.94
C HIS A 158 13.73 6.49 5.63
N VAL A 159 12.77 5.62 5.32
CA VAL A 159 11.41 6.01 4.94
C VAL A 159 10.41 5.57 6.00
N ALA A 160 9.47 6.43 6.38
CA ALA A 160 8.39 6.05 7.30
C ALA A 160 7.06 5.91 6.55
N VAL A 161 6.44 4.73 6.65
CA VAL A 161 5.14 4.41 6.03
C VAL A 161 4.05 4.43 7.09
N LEU A 162 3.05 5.29 6.90
CA LEU A 162 1.89 5.39 7.78
C LEU A 162 0.67 4.79 7.11
N GLU A 163 0.27 3.61 7.55
CA GLU A 163 -0.97 2.99 7.11
C GLU A 163 -2.17 3.48 7.93
N ARG A 164 -3.26 3.82 7.24
CA ARG A 164 -4.55 4.17 7.85
C ARG A 164 -5.68 3.42 7.16
N LYS A 165 -6.49 2.69 7.94
CA LYS A 165 -7.73 2.07 7.45
C LYS A 165 -8.87 3.09 7.51
N ILE A 166 -9.51 3.35 6.38
CA ILE A 166 -10.73 4.16 6.33
C ILE A 166 -11.92 3.21 6.33
N LYS A 167 -12.92 3.48 7.18
CA LYS A 167 -14.20 2.77 7.12
C LYS A 167 -14.93 3.24 5.87
N THR A 168 -14.96 2.40 4.85
CA THR A 168 -15.76 2.62 3.64
C THR A 168 -17.15 2.03 3.85
N THR A 169 -18.19 2.68 3.32
CA THR A 169 -19.54 2.12 3.30
C THR A 169 -19.55 0.83 2.49
N GLN A 170 -20.18 -0.22 3.02
CA GLN A 170 -20.36 -1.47 2.28
C GLN A 170 -21.19 -1.22 1.02
N ARG A 171 -20.70 -1.66 -0.14
CA ARG A 171 -21.42 -1.55 -1.40
C ARG A 171 -21.45 -2.89 -2.13
N THR A 172 -22.51 -3.07 -2.92
CA THR A 172 -22.64 -4.19 -3.83
C THR A 172 -21.72 -3.98 -5.03
N ALA A 173 -21.14 -5.07 -5.53
CA ALA A 173 -20.34 -5.03 -6.74
C ALA A 173 -21.19 -4.54 -7.91
N LYS A 174 -20.64 -3.62 -8.71
CA LYS A 174 -21.29 -3.12 -9.93
C LYS A 174 -21.11 -4.10 -11.08
N PRO A 175 -22.00 -4.09 -12.09
CA PRO A 175 -21.78 -4.86 -13.31
C PRO A 175 -20.49 -4.41 -14.00
N VAL A 176 -19.69 -5.37 -14.40
CA VAL A 176 -18.40 -5.19 -15.09
C VAL A 176 -18.56 -5.63 -16.55
N SER A 177 -17.67 -5.22 -17.44
CA SER A 177 -17.63 -5.72 -18.81
C SER A 177 -17.63 -7.26 -18.83
N VAL A 178 -18.36 -7.84 -19.80
CA VAL A 178 -18.54 -9.28 -19.92
C VAL A 178 -17.20 -10.00 -20.05
N GLU A 179 -16.26 -9.41 -20.79
CA GLU A 179 -14.92 -9.96 -21.00
C GLU A 179 -14.11 -10.04 -19.71
N LEU A 180 -14.15 -8.97 -18.90
CA LEU A 180 -13.42 -8.92 -17.63
C LEU A 180 -14.04 -9.88 -16.61
N ARG A 181 -15.38 -9.91 -16.53
CA ARG A 181 -16.09 -10.87 -15.71
C ARG A 181 -15.77 -12.30 -16.12
N ARG A 182 -15.83 -12.61 -17.41
CA ARG A 182 -15.52 -13.92 -17.96
C ARG A 182 -14.07 -14.33 -17.66
N TRP A 183 -13.12 -13.41 -17.70
CA TRP A 183 -11.72 -13.71 -17.36
C TRP A 183 -11.55 -14.17 -15.89
N PHE A 184 -12.23 -13.50 -14.96
CA PHE A 184 -12.19 -13.86 -13.54
C PHE A 184 -13.06 -15.09 -13.23
N GLU A 185 -14.09 -15.37 -14.04
CA GLU A 185 -14.89 -16.61 -13.99
C GLU A 185 -14.21 -17.79 -14.71
N GLU A 186 -13.26 -17.54 -15.62
CA GLU A 186 -12.52 -18.57 -16.33
C GLU A 186 -11.53 -19.26 -15.38
N HIS A 187 -12.03 -20.33 -14.76
CA HIS A 187 -11.29 -21.20 -13.86
C HIS A 187 -10.03 -21.76 -14.54
N THR A 188 -8.87 -21.24 -14.15
CA THR A 188 -7.60 -21.74 -14.71
C THR A 188 -7.06 -22.93 -13.96
N HIS A 189 -7.54 -23.15 -12.73
CA HIS A 189 -7.20 -24.33 -11.95
C HIS A 189 -8.45 -25.17 -11.75
N ARG A 190 -8.35 -26.44 -12.10
CA ARG A 190 -9.37 -27.44 -11.81
C ARG A 190 -8.73 -28.42 -10.84
N VAL A 191 -9.38 -28.65 -9.71
CA VAL A 191 -8.89 -29.55 -8.67
C VAL A 191 -9.75 -30.79 -8.70
N MET A 192 -9.12 -31.96 -8.60
CA MET A 192 -9.86 -33.20 -8.39
C MET A 192 -10.54 -33.13 -7.02
N LYS A 193 -11.87 -33.04 -7.03
CA LYS A 193 -12.68 -33.12 -5.84
C LYS A 193 -13.13 -34.57 -5.67
N ASN A 194 -12.67 -35.18 -4.58
CA ASN A 194 -13.02 -36.56 -4.24
C ASN A 194 -14.33 -36.60 -3.45
N ARG A 195 -14.84 -37.82 -3.23
CA ARG A 195 -16.05 -38.09 -2.43
C ARG A 195 -17.28 -37.38 -2.98
N LEU A 196 -17.52 -37.54 -4.28
CA LEU A 196 -18.74 -37.13 -4.95
C LEU A 196 -19.67 -38.33 -5.15
N GLU A 197 -20.98 -38.08 -5.13
CA GLU A 197 -22.00 -39.10 -5.44
C GLU A 197 -21.98 -39.49 -6.92
N ASP A 198 -21.57 -38.55 -7.78
CA ASP A 198 -21.42 -38.72 -9.22
C ASP A 198 -20.23 -37.87 -9.70
N GLY A 199 -19.52 -38.33 -10.72
CA GLY A 199 -18.30 -37.70 -11.20
C GLY A 199 -17.72 -38.39 -12.43
N SER A 200 -16.77 -37.71 -13.09
CA SER A 200 -16.17 -38.18 -14.33
C SER A 200 -15.25 -39.40 -14.18
N ASP A 201 -14.75 -39.66 -12.96
CA ASP A 201 -13.87 -40.79 -12.68
C ASP A 201 -14.19 -41.42 -11.30
N LEU A 202 -13.80 -42.68 -11.12
CA LEU A 202 -13.99 -43.41 -9.87
C LEU A 202 -12.78 -43.21 -8.95
N ASP A 203 -13.01 -42.82 -7.70
CA ASP A 203 -11.96 -42.78 -6.69
C ASP A 203 -11.70 -44.20 -6.17
N ILE A 204 -10.64 -44.83 -6.68
CA ILE A 204 -10.28 -46.22 -6.38
C ILE A 204 -10.05 -46.42 -4.87
N GLU A 205 -9.41 -45.47 -4.20
CA GLU A 205 -9.11 -45.58 -2.77
C GLU A 205 -10.41 -45.52 -1.96
N GLN A 206 -11.32 -44.61 -2.34
CA GLN A 206 -12.63 -44.51 -1.71
C GLN A 206 -13.52 -45.75 -1.98
N TYR A 207 -13.42 -46.34 -3.17
CA TYR A 207 -14.07 -47.60 -3.53
C TYR A 207 -13.56 -48.78 -2.71
N ILE A 208 -12.25 -48.90 -2.52
CA ILE A 208 -11.64 -49.93 -1.66
C ILE A 208 -12.17 -49.79 -0.23
N HIS A 209 -12.15 -48.58 0.33
CA HIS A 209 -12.69 -48.31 1.65
C HIS A 209 -14.18 -48.65 1.76
N TYR A 210 -14.99 -48.29 0.77
CA TYR A 210 -16.40 -48.63 0.70
C TYR A 210 -16.62 -50.15 0.72
N ARG A 211 -15.83 -50.90 -0.07
CA ARG A 211 -15.93 -52.35 -0.14
C ARG A 211 -15.52 -53.03 1.17
N VAL A 212 -14.46 -52.56 1.81
CA VAL A 212 -14.02 -53.05 3.13
C VAL A 212 -15.11 -52.80 4.18
N ASN A 213 -15.64 -51.58 4.23
CA ASN A 213 -16.66 -51.20 5.22
C ASN A 213 -17.96 -52.00 5.06
N LEU A 214 -18.37 -52.29 3.82
CA LEU A 214 -19.51 -53.17 3.53
C LEU A 214 -19.31 -54.58 4.09
N LEU A 215 -18.10 -55.13 3.93
CA LEU A 215 -17.77 -56.46 4.43
C LEU A 215 -17.68 -56.50 5.96
N THR A 216 -17.29 -55.39 6.60
CA THR A 216 -17.18 -55.28 8.06
C THR A 216 -18.46 -54.76 8.72
N GLY A 217 -19.54 -54.51 7.97
CA GLY A 217 -20.83 -54.04 8.49
C GLY A 217 -20.85 -52.60 9.00
N MET A 218 -19.87 -51.78 8.60
CA MET A 218 -19.81 -50.36 8.97
C MET A 218 -20.67 -49.52 8.03
N GLN A 219 -21.24 -48.41 8.54
CA GLN A 219 -21.97 -47.46 7.68
C GLN A 219 -21.04 -46.80 6.66
N THR A 220 -21.51 -46.70 5.42
CA THR A 220 -20.79 -46.12 4.30
C THR A 220 -21.56 -44.97 3.67
N ASP A 221 -20.86 -43.88 3.39
CA ASP A 221 -21.32 -42.81 2.52
C ASP A 221 -21.04 -43.22 1.05
N GLY A 222 -22.06 -43.23 0.18
CA GLY A 222 -22.01 -43.73 -1.20
C GLY A 222 -21.24 -42.85 -2.19
N ARG A 223 -20.39 -41.96 -1.67
CA ARG A 223 -19.61 -40.97 -2.40
C ARG A 223 -18.30 -41.56 -2.92
N LEU A 224 -18.36 -42.22 -4.06
CA LEU A 224 -17.26 -42.99 -4.65
C LEU A 224 -16.55 -42.28 -5.80
N PHE A 225 -17.15 -41.24 -6.35
CA PHE A 225 -16.66 -40.60 -7.55
C PHE A 225 -15.76 -39.42 -7.22
N ARG A 226 -14.94 -39.07 -8.18
CA ARG A 226 -14.12 -37.87 -8.19
C ARG A 226 -14.33 -37.13 -9.50
N ASP A 227 -14.28 -35.81 -9.45
CA ASP A 227 -14.48 -34.99 -10.62
C ASP A 227 -13.53 -33.80 -10.62
N LEU A 228 -13.11 -33.39 -11.82
CA LEU A 228 -12.19 -32.29 -12.02
C LEU A 228 -12.98 -30.98 -12.00
N GLN A 229 -13.33 -30.56 -10.78
CA GLN A 229 -14.17 -29.40 -10.56
C GLN A 229 -13.36 -28.10 -10.71
N PRO A 230 -13.97 -27.05 -11.26
CA PRO A 230 -13.36 -25.73 -11.28
C PRO A 230 -13.10 -25.27 -9.84
N ALA A 231 -11.84 -24.93 -9.53
CA ALA A 231 -11.45 -24.39 -8.24
C ALA A 231 -11.09 -22.91 -8.40
N PHE A 232 -11.37 -22.11 -7.37
CA PHE A 232 -10.88 -20.74 -7.31
C PHE A 232 -9.35 -20.77 -7.23
N ARG A 233 -8.69 -19.83 -7.90
CA ARG A 233 -7.24 -19.65 -7.76
C ARG A 233 -6.98 -19.26 -6.30
N ASP A 234 -6.08 -19.97 -5.60
CA ASP A 234 -5.64 -19.52 -4.27
C ASP A 234 -4.62 -18.39 -4.39
N VAL A 235 -5.11 -17.25 -4.88
CA VAL A 235 -4.33 -16.02 -5.05
C VAL A 235 -4.89 -14.96 -4.11
N THR A 236 -4.01 -14.34 -3.33
CA THR A 236 -4.33 -13.08 -2.65
C THR A 236 -3.73 -11.92 -3.43
N THR A 237 -4.57 -10.98 -3.86
CA THR A 237 -4.16 -9.82 -4.66
C THR A 237 -4.20 -8.53 -3.85
N ALA A 238 -3.10 -7.80 -3.75
CA ALA A 238 -3.11 -6.41 -3.27
C ALA A 238 -3.15 -5.46 -4.46
N LEU A 239 -4.14 -4.58 -4.50
CA LEU A 239 -4.23 -3.50 -5.47
C LEU A 239 -3.72 -2.20 -4.85
N LEU A 240 -2.65 -1.65 -5.40
CA LEU A 240 -2.04 -0.39 -4.99
C LEU A 240 -2.33 0.68 -6.03
N LEU A 241 -3.17 1.65 -5.67
CA LEU A 241 -3.48 2.81 -6.50
C LEU A 241 -2.54 3.97 -6.14
N ASP A 242 -1.97 4.59 -7.16
CA ASP A 242 -1.22 5.83 -7.02
C ASP A 242 -2.18 7.02 -6.80
N GLY A 243 -2.13 7.60 -5.60
CA GLY A 243 -2.90 8.79 -5.23
C GLY A 243 -2.14 10.10 -5.42
N SER A 244 -0.91 10.07 -5.94
CA SER A 244 -0.10 11.26 -6.19
C SER A 244 -0.60 12.07 -7.41
N ALA A 245 -1.25 11.39 -8.37
CA ALA A 245 -1.51 11.90 -9.71
C ALA A 245 -2.71 12.86 -9.79
N SER A 246 -2.49 14.17 -9.59
CA SER A 246 -3.34 15.20 -10.23
C SER A 246 -2.70 16.58 -10.43
N LEU A 247 -1.38 16.69 -10.53
CA LEU A 247 -0.73 17.99 -10.80
C LEU A 247 -0.18 18.17 -12.22
N SER A 248 -0.29 17.17 -13.11
CA SER A 248 0.05 17.37 -14.53
C SER A 248 -1.13 18.02 -15.29
N ALA A 249 -0.84 18.96 -16.18
CA ALA A 249 -1.74 19.94 -16.83
C ALA A 249 -2.91 19.40 -17.72
N GLY A 250 -3.35 18.16 -17.51
CA GLY A 250 -4.60 17.56 -18.03
C GLY A 250 -5.39 16.81 -16.93
N GLY A 251 -5.14 17.17 -15.67
CA GLY A 251 -5.19 16.36 -14.44
C GLY A 251 -6.54 15.90 -13.89
N GLY A 252 -7.54 15.63 -14.74
CA GLY A 252 -8.75 14.92 -14.33
C GLY A 252 -8.85 13.53 -14.94
N ASP A 253 -8.51 13.38 -16.22
CA ASP A 253 -8.96 12.22 -16.99
C ASP A 253 -8.07 10.99 -16.80
N VAL A 254 -6.76 11.18 -16.55
CA VAL A 254 -5.85 10.07 -16.23
C VAL A 254 -6.22 9.45 -14.88
N PHE A 255 -6.41 10.27 -13.84
CA PHE A 255 -6.81 9.79 -12.52
C PHE A 255 -8.20 9.16 -12.54
N LYS A 256 -9.16 9.72 -13.29
CA LYS A 256 -10.46 9.07 -13.52
C LYS A 256 -10.30 7.69 -14.17
N LEU A 257 -9.38 7.55 -15.12
CA LEU A 257 -9.11 6.28 -15.78
C LEU A 257 -8.45 5.29 -14.82
N GLU A 258 -7.50 5.72 -13.98
CA GLU A 258 -6.90 4.90 -12.92
C GLU A 258 -7.97 4.39 -11.94
N LEU A 259 -8.84 5.29 -11.47
CA LEU A 259 -9.98 4.95 -10.63
C LEU A 259 -10.95 3.99 -11.31
N ALA A 260 -11.27 4.22 -12.59
CA ALA A 260 -12.14 3.34 -13.36
C ALA A 260 -11.52 1.94 -13.52
N CYS A 261 -10.21 1.86 -13.74
CA CYS A 261 -9.49 0.59 -13.81
C CYS A 261 -9.50 -0.13 -12.46
N ALA A 262 -9.25 0.59 -11.36
CA ALA A 262 -9.35 0.05 -10.01
C ALA A 262 -10.77 -0.43 -9.69
N ASP A 263 -11.80 0.34 -10.05
CA ASP A 263 -13.21 -0.03 -9.90
C ASP A 263 -13.52 -1.31 -10.69
N GLY A 264 -13.09 -1.40 -11.95
CA GLY A 264 -13.29 -2.57 -12.80
C GLY A 264 -12.66 -3.84 -12.20
N LEU A 265 -11.42 -3.73 -11.75
CA LEU A 265 -10.68 -4.83 -11.11
C LEU A 265 -11.32 -5.27 -9.79
N CYS A 266 -11.60 -4.34 -8.89
CA CYS A 266 -12.23 -4.64 -7.60
C CYS A 266 -13.59 -5.32 -7.77
N ASN A 267 -14.43 -4.80 -8.68
CA ASN A 267 -15.73 -5.41 -8.93
C ASN A 267 -15.60 -6.80 -9.55
N ALA A 268 -14.66 -7.00 -10.48
CA ALA A 268 -14.46 -8.30 -11.12
C ALA A 268 -13.93 -9.35 -10.14
N MET A 269 -12.93 -9.00 -9.32
CA MET A 269 -12.43 -9.85 -8.24
C MET A 269 -13.52 -10.15 -7.19
N ALA A 270 -14.37 -9.18 -6.87
CA ALA A 270 -15.48 -9.39 -5.94
C ALA A 270 -16.53 -10.35 -6.50
N LEU A 271 -16.87 -10.25 -7.79
CA LEU A 271 -17.79 -11.17 -8.47
C LEU A 271 -17.22 -12.60 -8.51
N ALA A 272 -15.91 -12.74 -8.76
CA ALA A 272 -15.22 -14.02 -8.75
C ALA A 272 -14.80 -14.52 -7.36
N LYS A 273 -15.16 -13.79 -6.29
CA LYS A 273 -14.85 -14.14 -4.90
C LYS A 273 -13.34 -14.34 -4.63
N GLU A 274 -12.48 -13.64 -5.35
CA GLU A 274 -11.04 -13.65 -5.10
C GLU A 274 -10.68 -12.76 -3.89
N ARG A 275 -9.74 -13.24 -3.07
CA ARG A 275 -9.22 -12.51 -1.92
C ARG A 275 -8.40 -11.33 -2.43
N HIS A 276 -8.83 -10.11 -2.12
CA HIS A 276 -8.09 -8.93 -2.52
C HIS A 276 -8.13 -7.80 -1.50
N GLY A 277 -7.10 -6.96 -1.50
CA GLY A 277 -7.04 -5.71 -0.73
C GLY A 277 -6.90 -4.52 -1.69
N LEU A 278 -7.39 -3.35 -1.27
CA LEU A 278 -7.29 -2.09 -2.02
C LEU A 278 -6.64 -1.03 -1.14
N PHE A 279 -5.51 -0.52 -1.63
CA PHE A 279 -4.68 0.44 -0.95
C PHE A 279 -4.42 1.63 -1.88
N VAL A 280 -4.39 2.83 -1.33
CA VAL A 280 -3.99 4.05 -2.05
C VAL A 280 -2.77 4.62 -1.37
N PHE A 281 -1.70 4.91 -2.11
CA PHE A 281 -0.53 5.55 -1.53
C PHE A 281 -0.37 7.00 -2.00
N SER A 282 0.20 7.82 -1.14
CA SER A 282 0.58 9.20 -1.44
C SER A 282 1.82 9.54 -0.63
N GLY A 283 2.92 9.86 -1.32
CA GLY A 283 4.15 10.33 -0.71
C GLY A 283 4.07 11.81 -0.37
N LYS A 284 4.79 12.23 0.68
CA LYS A 284 5.03 13.66 0.96
C LYS A 284 6.52 13.97 0.95
N THR A 285 7.28 13.16 1.67
CA THR A 285 8.75 13.12 1.72
C THR A 285 9.14 11.76 2.31
N ARG A 286 10.45 11.48 2.44
CA ARG A 286 10.97 10.32 3.21
C ARG A 286 10.40 10.20 4.64
N HIS A 287 9.99 11.31 5.25
CA HIS A 287 9.50 11.33 6.63
C HIS A 287 8.07 10.79 6.77
N ARG A 288 7.31 10.71 5.67
CA ARG A 288 5.94 10.23 5.69
C ARG A 288 5.44 9.85 4.30
N VAL A 289 5.22 8.56 4.11
CA VAL A 289 4.45 8.00 2.99
C VAL A 289 3.13 7.48 3.56
N ASP A 290 2.01 8.09 3.15
CA ASP A 290 0.68 7.70 3.62
C ASP A 290 0.15 6.55 2.76
N ILE A 291 -0.24 5.43 3.38
CA ILE A 291 -0.99 4.34 2.74
C ILE A 291 -2.38 4.32 3.34
N THR A 292 -3.39 4.39 2.49
CA THR A 292 -4.79 4.36 2.89
C THR A 292 -5.39 3.03 2.49
N CYS A 293 -5.69 2.18 3.48
CA CYS A 293 -6.40 0.93 3.27
C CYS A 293 -7.89 1.23 3.11
N LEU A 294 -8.39 1.08 1.89
CA LEU A 294 -9.82 1.22 1.57
C LEU A 294 -10.56 -0.10 1.78
N ARG A 295 -9.88 -1.21 1.47
CA ARG A 295 -10.38 -2.57 1.70
C ARG A 295 -9.22 -3.46 2.10
N ASP A 296 -9.38 -4.16 3.21
CA ASP A 296 -8.42 -5.15 3.68
C ASP A 296 -8.75 -6.54 3.12
N PHE A 297 -7.80 -7.47 3.19
CA PHE A 297 -7.95 -8.80 2.58
C PHE A 297 -9.11 -9.63 3.16
N LYS A 298 -9.48 -9.37 4.42
CA LYS A 298 -10.55 -10.08 5.15
C LYS A 298 -11.92 -9.41 4.99
N ASP A 299 -11.98 -8.24 4.37
CA ASP A 299 -13.22 -7.47 4.26
C ASP A 299 -14.14 -8.10 3.21
N ALA A 300 -15.36 -8.47 3.62
CA ALA A 300 -16.35 -9.14 2.76
C ALA A 300 -17.10 -8.20 1.79
N TYR A 301 -16.92 -6.88 1.93
CA TYR A 301 -17.61 -5.87 1.13
C TYR A 301 -16.79 -5.46 -0.09
N SER A 302 -17.45 -5.04 -1.17
CA SER A 302 -16.76 -4.41 -2.31
C SER A 302 -16.59 -2.91 -2.08
N VAL A 303 -15.56 -2.31 -2.68
CA VAL A 303 -15.29 -0.87 -2.68
C VAL A 303 -15.11 -0.40 -4.12
N ALA A 304 -15.74 0.74 -4.43
CA ALA A 304 -15.54 1.46 -5.68
C ALA A 304 -14.72 2.73 -5.40
N PRO A 305 -13.37 2.69 -5.50
CA PRO A 305 -12.52 3.87 -5.31
C PRO A 305 -12.96 5.12 -6.08
N GLY A 306 -13.53 4.99 -7.29
CA GLY A 306 -14.00 6.12 -8.10
C GLY A 306 -15.08 6.99 -7.44
N GLU A 307 -15.80 6.43 -6.46
CA GLU A 307 -16.92 7.11 -5.78
C GLU A 307 -16.57 7.63 -4.39
N LEU A 308 -15.35 7.39 -3.91
CA LEU A 308 -14.91 7.78 -2.57
C LEU A 308 -14.45 9.24 -2.48
N GLY A 309 -14.45 9.97 -3.61
CA GLY A 309 -14.00 11.36 -3.65
C GLY A 309 -12.54 11.50 -3.23
N LEU A 310 -11.71 10.52 -3.59
CA LEU A 310 -10.28 10.50 -3.27
C LEU A 310 -9.63 11.79 -3.80
N LYS A 311 -9.03 12.55 -2.88
CA LYS A 311 -8.25 13.73 -3.23
C LYS A 311 -6.82 13.30 -3.47
N THR A 312 -6.40 13.50 -4.70
CA THR A 312 -5.03 13.33 -5.15
C THR A 312 -4.13 14.44 -4.63
N GLY A 313 -2.86 14.10 -4.47
CA GLY A 313 -1.82 15.04 -4.12
C GLY A 313 -0.65 14.35 -3.43
N GLY A 314 0.53 14.91 -3.62
CA GLY A 314 1.78 14.37 -3.08
C GLY A 314 2.71 13.90 -4.18
N TYR A 315 3.66 13.08 -3.77
CA TYR A 315 4.78 12.57 -4.54
C TYR A 315 4.75 11.03 -4.60
N THR A 316 5.55 10.45 -5.49
CA THR A 316 5.53 9.01 -5.80
C THR A 316 6.83 8.38 -5.34
N ARG A 317 6.97 8.16 -4.03
CA ARG A 317 8.07 7.38 -3.44
C ARG A 317 7.67 5.91 -3.33
N LEU A 318 7.92 5.13 -4.38
CA LEU A 318 7.29 3.82 -4.59
C LEU A 318 7.94 2.66 -3.81
N GLY A 319 9.26 2.67 -3.57
CA GLY A 319 9.95 1.51 -2.98
C GLY A 319 9.44 1.12 -1.59
N ALA A 320 9.22 2.07 -0.69
CA ALA A 320 8.70 1.79 0.65
C ALA A 320 7.26 1.23 0.66
N PRO A 321 6.28 1.78 -0.10
CA PRO A 321 4.98 1.16 -0.31
C PRO A 321 5.03 -0.28 -0.85
N LEU A 322 5.92 -0.56 -1.80
CA LEU A 322 6.09 -1.92 -2.34
C LEU A 322 6.50 -2.87 -1.22
N ARG A 323 7.58 -2.55 -0.49
CA ARG A 323 8.04 -3.36 0.67
C ARG A 323 6.96 -3.54 1.73
N HIS A 324 6.19 -2.49 2.00
CA HIS A 324 5.10 -2.56 2.96
C HIS A 324 4.00 -3.54 2.54
N LEU A 325 3.53 -3.46 1.29
CA LEU A 325 2.50 -4.36 0.80
C LEU A 325 3.00 -5.78 0.57
N THR A 326 4.27 -5.97 0.20
CA THR A 326 4.91 -7.28 0.18
C THR A 326 4.80 -7.94 1.55
N ASN A 327 5.19 -7.25 2.64
CA ASN A 327 5.05 -7.79 3.99
C ASN A 327 3.59 -8.14 4.34
N ARG A 328 2.64 -7.27 3.99
CA ARG A 328 1.19 -7.52 4.22
C ARG A 328 0.66 -8.74 3.44
N LEU A 329 1.17 -8.98 2.25
CA LEU A 329 0.85 -10.16 1.43
C LEU A 329 1.48 -11.43 2.01
N LEU A 330 2.71 -11.35 2.52
CA LEU A 330 3.40 -12.49 3.16
C LEU A 330 2.65 -12.99 4.40
N GLU A 331 1.96 -12.11 5.13
CA GLU A 331 1.08 -12.48 6.25
C GLU A 331 -0.15 -13.29 5.81
N GLN A 332 -0.50 -13.29 4.52
CA GLN A 332 -1.65 -14.04 4.02
C GLN A 332 -1.31 -15.50 3.75
N LYS A 333 -2.23 -16.38 4.18
CA LYS A 333 -2.22 -17.83 3.91
C LYS A 333 -2.83 -18.09 2.53
N SER A 334 -2.09 -17.74 1.49
CA SER A 334 -2.40 -18.10 0.10
C SER A 334 -1.18 -18.70 -0.57
N GLU A 335 -1.41 -19.67 -1.44
CA GLU A 335 -0.37 -20.28 -2.27
C GLU A 335 0.34 -19.24 -3.15
N ARG A 336 -0.44 -18.32 -3.74
CA ARG A 336 0.08 -17.28 -4.62
C ARG A 336 -0.27 -15.89 -4.10
N ARG A 337 0.66 -14.97 -4.27
CA ARG A 337 0.53 -13.58 -3.83
C ARG A 337 0.83 -12.66 -4.99
N LEU A 338 -0.07 -11.73 -5.26
CA LEU A 338 0.02 -10.81 -6.39
C LEU A 338 -0.10 -9.37 -5.88
N LEU A 339 0.82 -8.51 -6.32
CA LEU A 339 0.76 -7.07 -6.11
C LEU A 339 0.56 -6.37 -7.46
N ILE A 340 -0.61 -5.77 -7.67
CA ILE A 340 -0.91 -4.97 -8.85
C ILE A 340 -0.81 -3.49 -8.46
N ILE A 341 0.02 -2.73 -9.16
CA ILE A 341 0.14 -1.28 -9.00
C ILE A 341 -0.54 -0.59 -10.19
N ILE A 342 -1.33 0.45 -9.93
CA ILE A 342 -1.94 1.31 -10.96
C ILE A 342 -1.48 2.74 -10.74
N GLY A 343 -0.93 3.37 -11.77
CA GLY A 343 -0.55 4.79 -11.75
C GLY A 343 0.00 5.27 -13.08
N ASP A 344 0.36 6.55 -13.15
CA ASP A 344 0.91 7.18 -14.37
C ASP A 344 2.37 6.75 -14.66
N GLY A 345 3.05 6.15 -13.68
CA GLY A 345 4.44 5.69 -13.77
C GLY A 345 5.48 6.79 -13.51
N LEU A 346 5.07 7.96 -13.02
CA LEU A 346 5.98 9.07 -12.70
C LEU A 346 6.48 8.93 -11.26
N ILE A 347 7.59 8.20 -11.10
CA ILE A 347 8.24 8.01 -9.80
C ILE A 347 9.13 9.22 -9.50
N SER A 348 8.70 10.09 -8.57
CA SER A 348 9.40 11.31 -8.18
C SER A 348 8.95 11.78 -6.79
N ASP A 349 9.91 12.07 -5.91
CA ASP A 349 9.76 12.67 -4.58
C ASP A 349 11.02 13.48 -4.22
N GLU A 350 10.96 14.31 -3.17
CA GLU A 350 12.10 15.11 -2.70
C GLU A 350 13.31 14.22 -2.36
N GLY A 351 14.46 14.49 -3.02
CA GLY A 351 15.67 13.67 -2.90
C GLY A 351 15.54 12.26 -3.48
N TYR A 352 14.47 11.97 -4.24
CA TYR A 352 14.14 10.66 -4.79
C TYR A 352 13.61 10.82 -6.23
N GLU A 353 14.52 10.99 -7.18
CA GLU A 353 14.17 11.25 -8.59
C GLU A 353 15.03 10.47 -9.57
N GLY A 354 14.52 10.33 -10.79
CA GLY A 354 15.24 9.76 -11.92
C GLY A 354 15.78 8.36 -11.65
N ARG A 355 17.05 8.13 -12.00
CA ARG A 355 17.70 6.81 -11.89
C ARG A 355 17.71 6.27 -10.46
N TYR A 356 17.85 7.14 -9.46
CA TYR A 356 17.86 6.72 -8.06
C TYR A 356 16.52 6.10 -7.66
N ALA A 357 15.43 6.82 -7.94
CA ALA A 357 14.07 6.35 -7.69
C ALA A 357 13.73 5.05 -8.44
N TRP A 358 14.25 4.91 -9.66
CA TRP A 358 14.07 3.71 -10.47
C TRP A 358 14.80 2.52 -9.87
N ALA A 359 16.03 2.69 -9.40
CA ALA A 359 16.78 1.60 -8.79
C ALA A 359 16.23 1.14 -7.46
N ASP A 360 15.79 2.05 -6.58
CA ASP A 360 15.14 1.62 -5.34
C ASP A 360 13.83 0.87 -5.61
N SER A 361 13.03 1.37 -6.55
CA SER A 361 11.79 0.68 -6.94
C SER A 361 12.07 -0.68 -7.58
N ALA A 362 13.08 -0.78 -8.45
CA ALA A 362 13.48 -2.03 -9.08
C ALA A 362 14.01 -3.04 -8.05
N HIS A 363 14.78 -2.55 -7.07
CA HIS A 363 15.27 -3.38 -5.97
C HIS A 363 14.12 -3.88 -5.09
N ALA A 364 13.15 -3.00 -4.75
CA ALA A 364 11.95 -3.39 -4.00
C ALA A 364 11.09 -4.43 -4.76
N VAL A 365 11.04 -4.35 -6.09
CA VAL A 365 10.41 -5.36 -6.95
C VAL A 365 11.15 -6.69 -6.88
N ALA A 366 12.48 -6.67 -6.98
CA ALA A 366 13.30 -7.88 -6.86
C ALA A 366 13.14 -8.56 -5.49
N GLU A 367 13.12 -7.76 -4.41
CA GLU A 367 12.85 -8.25 -3.04
C GLU A 367 11.47 -8.93 -2.93
N ALA A 368 10.44 -8.36 -3.56
CA ALA A 368 9.10 -8.93 -3.56
C ALA A 368 9.06 -10.29 -4.28
N GLU A 369 9.73 -10.39 -5.44
CA GLU A 369 9.82 -11.63 -6.21
C GLU A 369 10.59 -12.71 -5.45
N GLU A 370 11.72 -12.37 -4.82
CA GLU A 370 12.49 -13.31 -3.98
C GLU A 370 11.65 -13.83 -2.79
N ALA A 371 10.76 -12.99 -2.26
CA ALA A 371 9.80 -13.38 -1.22
C ALA A 371 8.59 -14.20 -1.74
N GLY A 372 8.50 -14.45 -3.06
CA GLY A 372 7.40 -15.18 -3.67
C GLY A 372 6.12 -14.35 -3.86
N VAL A 373 6.26 -13.03 -4.02
CA VAL A 373 5.18 -12.10 -4.37
C VAL A 373 5.40 -11.61 -5.79
N SER A 374 4.51 -11.99 -6.72
CA SER A 374 4.57 -11.50 -8.09
C SER A 374 4.08 -10.05 -8.17
N THR A 375 4.83 -9.20 -8.86
CA THR A 375 4.50 -7.78 -9.01
C THR A 375 4.12 -7.43 -10.45
N PHE A 376 3.12 -6.57 -10.62
CA PHE A 376 2.71 -6.08 -11.93
C PHE A 376 2.29 -4.62 -11.89
N TYR A 377 2.81 -3.82 -12.82
CA TYR A 377 2.49 -2.39 -12.93
C TYR A 377 1.62 -2.09 -14.15
N ILE A 378 0.45 -1.50 -13.92
CA ILE A 378 -0.46 -0.98 -14.93
C ILE A 378 -0.24 0.52 -15.04
N GLY A 379 0.51 0.92 -16.07
CA GLY A 379 0.72 2.32 -16.41
C GLY A 379 -0.55 2.91 -17.04
N VAL A 380 -1.00 4.07 -16.60
CA VAL A 380 -2.16 4.73 -17.20
C VAL A 380 -1.74 6.02 -17.90
N GLY A 381 -2.38 6.32 -19.02
CA GLY A 381 -2.14 7.56 -19.77
C GLY A 381 -0.97 7.48 -20.74
N GLN A 382 -0.65 8.62 -21.35
CA GLN A 382 0.41 8.74 -22.35
C GLN A 382 1.73 9.17 -21.70
N THR A 383 2.83 8.55 -22.11
CA THR A 383 4.18 9.01 -21.78
C THR A 383 5.05 9.02 -23.03
N LYS A 384 6.02 9.94 -23.09
CA LYS A 384 7.03 9.99 -24.16
C LYS A 384 8.15 8.98 -23.96
N VAL A 385 8.52 8.75 -22.69
CA VAL A 385 9.54 7.78 -22.28
C VAL A 385 8.95 7.03 -21.09
N ASP A 386 8.82 5.72 -21.23
CA ASP A 386 8.22 4.90 -20.18
C ASP A 386 9.33 4.35 -19.27
N PRO A 387 9.39 4.75 -17.98
CA PRO A 387 10.38 4.20 -17.05
C PRO A 387 10.01 2.81 -16.54
N LEU A 388 8.76 2.38 -16.73
CA LEU A 388 8.24 1.14 -16.16
C LEU A 388 8.95 -0.14 -16.65
N PRO A 389 9.29 -0.28 -17.94
CA PRO A 389 10.02 -1.46 -18.42
C PRO A 389 11.41 -1.61 -17.81
N ASP A 390 12.07 -0.51 -17.47
CA ASP A 390 13.39 -0.53 -16.83
C ASP A 390 13.30 -0.89 -15.34
N VAL A 391 12.21 -0.48 -14.67
CA VAL A 391 11.99 -0.72 -13.23
C VAL A 391 11.40 -2.11 -12.96
N PHE A 392 10.31 -2.46 -13.64
CA PHE A 392 9.56 -3.70 -13.40
C PHE A 392 9.96 -4.82 -14.37
N GLY A 393 10.55 -4.48 -15.51
CA GLY A 393 10.81 -5.40 -16.61
C GLY A 393 9.67 -5.41 -17.64
N PRO A 394 9.98 -5.68 -18.92
CA PRO A 394 9.03 -5.55 -20.03
C PRO A 394 7.83 -6.50 -19.95
N ARG A 395 7.93 -7.59 -19.18
CA ARG A 395 6.87 -8.57 -18.95
C ARG A 395 5.89 -8.21 -17.83
N ARG A 396 6.33 -7.39 -16.88
CA ARG A 396 5.61 -7.06 -15.64
C ARG A 396 5.06 -5.63 -15.60
N SER A 397 5.30 -4.84 -16.65
CA SER A 397 4.66 -3.55 -16.83
C SER A 397 3.86 -3.51 -18.12
N THR A 398 2.68 -2.92 -18.11
CA THR A 398 1.92 -2.63 -19.34
C THR A 398 1.19 -1.30 -19.20
N ARG A 399 1.26 -0.47 -20.23
CA ARG A 399 0.60 0.83 -20.26
C ARG A 399 -0.71 0.76 -21.03
N ILE A 400 -1.78 1.26 -20.44
CA ILE A 400 -3.12 1.31 -21.01
C ILE A 400 -3.56 2.75 -21.24
N ARG A 401 -4.30 2.96 -22.34
CA ARG A 401 -4.89 4.25 -22.69
C ARG A 401 -6.38 4.31 -22.39
N ASN A 402 -7.00 3.15 -22.20
CA ASN A 402 -8.42 2.97 -22.07
C ASN A 402 -8.70 1.69 -21.28
N ILE A 403 -9.89 1.63 -20.68
CA ILE A 403 -10.27 0.54 -19.76
C ILE A 403 -10.54 -0.77 -20.52
N GLU A 404 -10.91 -0.70 -21.79
CA GLU A 404 -11.19 -1.88 -22.63
C GLU A 404 -9.93 -2.73 -22.88
N ALA A 405 -8.73 -2.17 -22.68
CA ALA A 405 -7.49 -2.93 -22.78
C ALA A 405 -7.23 -3.83 -21.56
N LEU A 406 -7.93 -3.62 -20.44
CA LEU A 406 -7.68 -4.27 -19.16
C LEU A 406 -7.77 -5.81 -19.20
N PRO A 407 -8.77 -6.45 -19.87
CA PRO A 407 -8.82 -7.92 -19.98
C PRO A 407 -7.56 -8.51 -20.64
N GLY A 408 -7.04 -7.84 -21.69
CA GLY A 408 -5.82 -8.26 -22.36
C GLY A 408 -4.57 -8.14 -21.48
N VAL A 409 -4.50 -7.09 -20.65
CA VAL A 409 -3.43 -6.92 -19.66
C VAL A 409 -3.47 -8.03 -18.61
N LEU A 410 -4.65 -8.32 -18.06
CA LEU A 410 -4.81 -9.38 -17.07
C LEU A 410 -4.45 -10.77 -17.62
N ALA A 411 -4.77 -11.06 -18.88
CA ALA A 411 -4.31 -12.28 -19.53
C ALA A 411 -2.77 -12.40 -19.53
N ARG A 412 -2.06 -11.27 -19.64
CA ARG A 412 -0.59 -11.24 -19.49
C ARG A 412 -0.16 -11.48 -18.05
N VAL A 413 -0.78 -10.81 -17.08
CA VAL A 413 -0.52 -11.01 -15.63
C VAL A 413 -0.63 -12.49 -15.26
N HIS A 414 -1.68 -13.15 -15.73
CA HIS A 414 -1.90 -14.56 -15.45
C HIS A 414 -0.84 -15.48 -16.06
N ARG A 415 -0.39 -15.21 -17.29
CA ARG A 415 0.70 -16.02 -17.89
C ARG A 415 1.98 -15.94 -17.06
N GLU A 416 2.31 -14.76 -16.54
CA GLU A 416 3.47 -14.61 -15.67
C GLU A 416 3.25 -15.32 -14.32
N LEU A 417 2.06 -15.21 -13.72
CA LEU A 417 1.69 -15.92 -12.49
C LEU A 417 1.68 -17.45 -12.60
N VAL A 418 1.51 -18.01 -13.80
CA VAL A 418 1.56 -19.46 -14.05
C VAL A 418 2.96 -19.94 -14.42
N ALA A 419 3.80 -19.05 -14.96
CA ALA A 419 5.17 -19.38 -15.33
C ALA A 419 6.15 -19.26 -14.15
N ALA A 420 5.83 -18.45 -13.14
CA ALA A 420 6.49 -18.39 -11.85
C ALA A 420 6.03 -19.55 -10.95
#